data_AF-A0A9D9T4V9-F1
#
_entry.id   AF-A0A9D9T4V9-F1
#
_cell.length_a   1.000
_cell.length_b   1.000
_cell.length_c   1.000
_cell.angle_alpha   90.00
_cell.angle_beta   90.00
_cell.angle_gamma   90.00
#
_symmetry.space_group_name_H-M   'P 1'
#
loop_
_entity.id
_entity.type
_entity.pdbx_description
1 polymer ?
#
loop_
_entity_poly.entity_id
_entity_poly.type
_entity_poly.pdbx_seq_one_letter_code
_entity_poly.pdbx_strand_id
1 'polypeptide(L)'
;ELLNHPMEQAETDKLLIKIRTVKAFQEQGLLNRAMNLCNYELLGDANGVNEENDLYQSITAAHIQTVANELLRKENCSLLRVKAITND
;
A
#
# COMPACT_ATOMS: atom_id res chain seq x y z
N GLU A 1 -6.28 2.10 -16.62
CA GLU A 1 -7.68 2.13 -16.15
C GLU A 1 -7.85 3.04 -14.94
N LEU A 2 -7.12 2.82 -13.84
CA LEU A 2 -7.16 3.65 -12.61
C LEU A 2 -6.91 5.16 -12.82
N LEU A 3 -6.17 5.54 -13.87
CA LEU A 3 -5.93 6.94 -14.22
C LEU A 3 -7.21 7.65 -14.72
N ASN A 4 -8.03 6.94 -15.49
CA ASN A 4 -9.16 7.52 -16.23
C ASN A 4 -10.52 7.18 -15.61
N HIS A 5 -10.59 6.10 -14.83
CA HIS A 5 -11.82 5.64 -14.20
C HIS A 5 -11.59 5.45 -12.70
N PRO A 6 -12.38 6.10 -11.83
CA PRO A 6 -12.34 5.80 -10.40
C PRO A 6 -12.75 4.36 -10.17
N MET A 7 -12.17 3.73 -9.14
CA MET A 7 -12.59 2.39 -8.76
C MET A 7 -14.05 2.40 -8.31
N GLU A 8 -14.79 1.35 -8.70
CA GLU A 8 -16.12 1.13 -8.16
C GLU A 8 -16.07 0.97 -6.64
N GLN A 9 -17.13 1.42 -5.97
CA GLN A 9 -17.21 1.36 -4.51
C GLN A 9 -17.08 -0.08 -4.00
N ALA A 10 -17.73 -1.04 -4.66
CA ALA A 10 -17.68 -2.44 -4.27
C ALA A 10 -16.26 -3.04 -4.30
N GLU A 11 -15.46 -2.71 -5.32
CA GLU A 11 -14.06 -3.17 -5.40
C GLU A 11 -13.17 -2.44 -4.41
N THR A 12 -13.44 -1.16 -4.12
CA THR A 12 -12.75 -0.40 -3.08
C THR A 12 -12.99 -1.02 -1.70
N ASP A 13 -14.25 -1.33 -1.37
CA ASP A 13 -14.61 -1.95 -0.09
C ASP A 13 -13.96 -3.32 0.09
N LYS A 14 -13.97 -4.13 -0.97
CA LYS A 14 -13.31 -5.44 -1.01
C LYS A 14 -11.80 -5.33 -0.80
N LEU A 15 -11.16 -4.35 -1.43
CA LEU A 15 -9.73 -4.08 -1.23
C LEU A 15 -9.45 -3.70 0.23
N LEU A 16 -10.25 -2.80 0.82
CA LEU A 16 -10.10 -2.39 2.22
C LEU A 16 -10.28 -3.57 3.18
N ILE A 17 -11.26 -4.45 2.94
CA ILE A 17 -11.46 -5.68 3.72
C ILE A 17 -10.23 -6.59 3.63
N LYS A 18 -9.66 -6.75 2.43
CA LYS A 18 -8.45 -7.55 2.23
C LYS A 18 -7.26 -6.98 3.02
N ILE A 19 -7.04 -5.67 2.97
CA ILE A 19 -5.95 -5.00 3.70
C ILE A 19 -6.11 -5.21 5.21
N ARG A 20 -7.32 -4.99 5.76
CA ARG A 20 -7.60 -5.21 7.19
C ARG A 20 -7.31 -6.65 7.62
N THR A 21 -7.72 -7.61 6.79
CA THR A 21 -7.50 -9.03 7.07
C THR A 21 -6.01 -9.36 7.11
N VAL A 22 -5.27 -8.93 6.08
CA VAL A 22 -3.81 -9.15 6.01
C VAL A 22 -3.10 -8.50 7.20
N LYS A 23 -3.44 -7.26 7.53
CA LYS A 23 -2.83 -6.54 8.66
C LYS A 23 -3.09 -7.24 9.99
N ALA A 24 -4.34 -7.65 10.25
CA ALA A 24 -4.69 -8.40 11.46
C ALA A 24 -3.90 -9.72 11.58
N PHE A 25 -3.70 -10.44 10.47
CA PHE A 25 -2.87 -11.65 10.46
C PHE A 25 -1.38 -11.34 10.70
N GLN A 26 -0.85 -10.28 10.13
CA GLN A 26 0.53 -9.86 10.37
C GLN A 26 0.76 -9.50 11.83
N GLU A 27 -0.17 -8.78 12.45
CA GLU A 27 -0.12 -8.42 13.86
C GLU A 27 -0.25 -9.62 14.80
N GLN A 28 -0.57 -10.83 14.35
CA GLN A 28 -0.61 -11.98 15.26
C GLN A 28 0.80 -12.38 15.76
N GLY A 29 1.84 -12.08 14.98
CA GLY A 29 3.23 -12.37 15.35
C GLY A 29 3.84 -11.29 16.23
N LEU A 30 4.42 -11.66 17.38
CA LEU A 30 5.14 -10.74 18.26
C LEU A 30 6.28 -10.01 17.54
N LEU A 31 7.03 -10.73 16.70
CA LEU A 31 8.11 -10.15 15.90
C LEU A 31 7.59 -9.05 14.96
N ASN A 32 6.46 -9.28 14.29
CA ASN A 32 5.87 -8.30 13.37
C ASN A 32 5.42 -7.05 14.11
N ARG A 33 4.83 -7.20 15.31
CA ARG A 33 4.46 -6.05 16.16
C ARG A 33 5.68 -5.22 16.58
N ALA A 34 6.73 -5.89 17.05
CA ALA A 34 7.97 -5.23 17.45
C ALA A 34 8.63 -4.51 16.26
N MET A 35 8.64 -5.16 15.09
CA MET A 35 9.22 -4.59 13.88
C MET A 35 8.44 -3.36 13.38
N ASN A 36 7.11 -3.41 13.41
CA ASN A 36 6.28 -2.25 13.08
C ASN A 36 6.54 -1.10 14.05
N LEU A 37 6.60 -1.35 15.36
CA LEU A 37 6.89 -0.30 16.35
C LEU A 37 8.25 0.35 16.11
N CYS A 38 9.29 -0.44 15.85
CA CYS A 38 10.62 0.08 15.51
C CYS A 38 10.61 0.89 14.21
N ASN A 39 9.84 0.48 13.20
CA ASN A 39 9.72 1.24 11.94
C ASN A 39 9.04 2.59 12.16
N TYR A 40 7.97 2.64 12.96
CA TYR A 40 7.27 3.90 13.26
C TYR A 40 8.10 4.81 14.17
N GLU A 41 8.84 4.27 15.14
CA GLU A 41 9.81 5.02 15.94
C GLU A 41 10.94 5.59 15.07
N LEU A 42 11.44 4.82 14.09
CA LEU A 42 12.44 5.29 13.13
C LEU A 42 11.93 6.44 12.25
N LEU A 43 10.62 6.45 11.93
CA LEU A 43 9.96 7.55 11.23
C LEU A 43 9.71 8.78 12.13
N GLY A 44 9.97 8.66 13.44
CA GLY A 44 9.88 9.73 14.42
C GLY A 44 8.57 9.76 15.21
N ASP A 45 7.66 8.80 15.00
CA ASP A 45 6.41 8.71 15.74
C ASP A 45 5.91 7.26 15.86
N ALA A 46 6.22 6.63 17.00
CA ALA A 46 5.70 5.31 17.35
C ALA A 46 4.17 5.25 17.45
N ASN A 47 3.47 6.36 17.69
CA ASN A 47 2.01 6.36 17.79
C ASN A 47 1.34 6.07 16.44
N GLY A 48 2.07 6.23 15.32
CA GLY A 48 1.59 5.88 13.99
C GLY A 48 1.11 4.43 13.86
N VAL A 49 1.64 3.50 14.67
CA VAL A 49 1.13 2.11 14.72
C VAL A 49 -0.35 2.06 15.08
N ASN A 50 -0.78 2.90 16.03
CA ASN A 50 -2.16 2.94 16.50
C ASN A 50 -3.07 3.65 15.49
N GLU A 51 -2.57 4.74 14.89
CA GLU A 51 -3.34 5.58 13.96
C GLU A 51 -3.51 4.93 12.57
N GLU A 52 -2.58 4.06 12.18
CA GLU A 52 -2.57 3.43 10.85
C GLU A 52 -3.89 2.70 10.54
N ASN A 53 -4.52 2.06 11.53
CA ASN A 53 -5.81 1.38 11.32
C ASN A 53 -6.93 2.36 10.94
N ASP A 54 -6.99 3.54 11.55
CA ASP A 54 -8.01 4.55 11.26
C ASP A 54 -7.71 5.26 9.94
N LEU A 55 -6.42 5.47 9.64
CA LEU A 55 -5.98 5.98 8.34
C LEU A 55 -6.44 5.07 7.20
N TYR A 56 -6.23 3.75 7.29
CA TYR A 56 -6.73 2.82 6.27
C TYR A 56 -8.26 2.84 6.13
N GLN A 57 -9.01 3.06 7.21
CA GLN A 57 -10.47 3.17 7.16
C GLN A 57 -10.97 4.45 6.47
N SER A 58 -10.17 5.53 6.50
CA SER A 58 -10.51 6.81 5.88
C SER A 58 -10.24 6.88 4.37
N ILE A 59 -9.61 5.85 3.79
CA ILE A 59 -9.26 5.82 2.37
C ILE A 59 -10.52 5.71 1.50
N THR A 60 -10.62 6.59 0.51
CA THR A 60 -11.71 6.63 -0.46
C THR A 60 -11.21 6.27 -1.86
N ALA A 61 -12.11 5.87 -2.76
CA ALA A 61 -11.79 5.65 -4.17
C ALA A 61 -11.18 6.90 -4.83
N ALA A 62 -11.61 8.10 -4.43
CA ALA A 62 -11.07 9.36 -4.90
C ALA A 62 -9.61 9.56 -4.47
N HIS A 63 -9.26 9.25 -3.22
CA HIS A 63 -7.87 9.32 -2.74
C HIS A 63 -6.96 8.40 -3.55
N ILE A 64 -7.41 7.17 -3.83
CA ILE A 64 -6.66 6.20 -4.63
C ILE A 64 -6.46 6.72 -6.06
N GLN A 65 -7.48 7.35 -6.65
CA GLN A 65 -7.39 7.93 -7.99
C GLN A 65 -6.42 9.11 -8.04
N THR A 66 -6.42 9.99 -7.04
CA THR A 66 -5.47 11.11 -6.94
C THR A 66 -4.03 10.60 -6.93
N VAL A 67 -3.73 9.65 -6.04
CA VAL A 67 -2.39 9.05 -5.93
C VAL A 67 -1.99 8.33 -7.21
N ALA A 68 -2.92 7.63 -7.86
CA ALA A 68 -2.68 6.98 -9.15
C ALA A 68 -2.27 7.99 -10.23
N ASN A 69 -2.93 9.15 -10.30
CA ASN A 69 -2.61 10.22 -11.26
C ASN A 69 -1.28 10.93 -10.96
N GLU A 70 -0.83 10.93 -9.71
CA GLU A 70 0.47 11.50 -9.33
C GLU A 70 1.62 10.52 -9.60
N LEU A 71 1.44 9.24 -9.24
CA LEU A 71 2.51 8.24 -9.29
C LEU A 71 2.64 7.56 -10.65
N LEU A 72 1.54 7.18 -11.30
CA LEU A 72 1.54 6.36 -12.53
C LEU A 72 1.77 7.22 -13.79
N ARG A 73 2.77 8.10 -13.73
CA ARG A 73 3.23 8.94 -14.83
C ARG A 73 4.41 8.29 -15.54
N LYS A 74 4.57 8.52 -16.85
CA LYS A 74 5.70 7.95 -17.61
C LYS A 74 7.04 8.42 -17.07
N GLU A 75 7.09 9.65 -16.58
CA GLU A 75 8.26 10.30 -16.00
C GLU A 75 8.71 9.61 -14.69
N ASN A 76 7.79 8.95 -13.97
CA ASN A 76 8.07 8.22 -12.73
C ASN A 76 8.35 6.72 -12.98
N CYS A 77 8.38 6.27 -14.24
CA CYS A 77 8.54 4.86 -14.58
C CYS A 77 10.01 4.48 -14.80
N SER A 78 10.52 3.56 -13.97
CA SER A 78 11.81 2.91 -14.20
C SER A 78 11.59 1.50 -14.76
N LEU A 79 11.95 1.27 -16.02
CA LEU A 79 11.78 -0.02 -16.69
C LEU A 79 13.10 -0.78 -16.81
N LEU A 80 13.25 -1.84 -16.01
CA LEU A 80 14.37 -2.78 -16.14
C LEU A 80 13.97 -3.94 -17.07
N ARG A 81 14.70 -4.13 -18.18
CA ARG A 81 14.51 -5.26 -19.09
C ARG A 81 15.68 -6.22 -18.98
N VAL A 82 15.43 -7.41 -18.45
CA VAL A 82 16.43 -8.48 -18.39
C VAL A 82 16.41 -9.25 -19.70
N LYS A 83 17.56 -9.34 -20.38
CA LYS A 83 17.75 -10.25 -21.51
C LYS A 83 18.35 -11.56 -21.00
N ALA A 84 17.78 -12.68 -21.44
CA ALA A 84 18.39 -13.98 -21.21
C ALA A 84 19.70 -14.06 -22.02
N ILE A 85 20.78 -14.50 -21.37
CA ILE A 85 22.03 -14.84 -22.05
C ILE A 85 21.82 -16.25 -22.62
N THR A 86 21.73 -16.36 -23.94
CA THR A 86 21.82 -17.66 -24.61
C THR A 86 23.31 -17.97 -24.73
N ASN A 87 23.81 -18.92 -23.93
CA ASN A 87 25.15 -19.45 -24.10
C ASN A 87 25.09 -20.41 -25.30
N ASP A 88 25.64 -19.97 -26.44
CA ASP A 88 26.07 -20.87 -27.53
C ASP A 88 27.38 -21.56 -27.15
#